data_AF-A0A0A2M123-F1
#
_entry.id   AF-A0A0A2M123-F1
#
_cell.length_a   1.000
_cell.length_b   1.000
_cell.length_c   1.000
_cell.angle_alpha   90.00
_cell.angle_beta   90.00
_cell.angle_gamma   90.00
#
_symmetry.space_group_name_H-M   'P 1'
#
loop_
_entity.id
_entity.type
_entity.pdbx_description
1 polymer ?
#
loop_
_entity_poly.entity_id
_entity_poly.type
_entity_poly.pdbx_seq_one_letter_code
_entity_poly.pdbx_strand_id
1 'polypeptide(L)'
;MENLRYKFIEYEAEFISSNGSEKSIENLCDIVYILRDIEKRNFEENYILAKIYNMLGENIFALKIIDNALLTAKDIEIEKFKALQNKINERDVWNTKIYRDLRESKLINEPTLLKLEDFICLKDIDDTYYMQISDEIKHIVILNKNLKAQSGFPGCNFYSENEPDEILLQSLIEYIEWLGKIKNELLTFYNTSNFDYKTYNVGQEWFDGLNVLIYR
;
A
#
# COMPACT_ATOMS: atom_id res chain seq x y z
N MET A 1 4.61 20.10 19.22
CA MET A 1 3.87 20.78 18.14
C MET A 1 4.74 21.73 17.33
N GLU A 2 5.44 22.68 17.95
CA GLU A 2 6.33 23.64 17.25
C GLU A 2 7.44 22.95 16.44
N ASN A 3 7.98 21.84 16.98
CA ASN A 3 8.95 20.99 16.30
C ASN A 3 8.39 20.32 15.02
N LEU A 4 7.13 19.86 15.03
CA LEU A 4 6.53 19.17 13.87
C LEU A 4 6.28 20.15 12.71
N ARG A 5 5.78 21.35 13.02
CA ARG A 5 5.56 22.40 12.02
C ARG A 5 6.87 22.84 11.38
N TYR A 6 7.93 23.01 12.16
CA TYR A 6 9.25 23.35 11.64
C TYR A 6 9.80 22.25 10.73
N LYS A 7 9.76 20.99 11.18
CA LYS A 7 10.15 19.82 10.37
C LYS A 7 9.37 19.74 9.07
N PHE A 8 8.06 19.97 9.13
CA PHE A 8 7.22 19.97 7.93
C PHE A 8 7.66 21.03 6.92
N ILE A 9 7.94 22.26 7.36
CA ILE A 9 8.38 23.34 6.46
C ILE A 9 9.71 22.96 5.79
N GLU A 10 10.65 22.40 6.55
CA GLU A 10 11.94 21.93 6.04
C GLU A 10 11.75 20.82 4.99
N TYR A 11 10.98 19.79 5.32
CA TYR A 11 10.75 18.64 4.43
C TYR A 11 9.89 19.01 3.22
N GLU A 12 8.97 19.96 3.35
CA GLU A 12 8.22 20.50 2.21
C GLU A 12 9.17 21.21 1.23
N ALA A 13 10.06 22.07 1.74
CA ALA A 13 11.02 22.77 0.91
C ALA A 13 11.99 21.79 0.20
N GLU A 14 12.45 20.76 0.90
CA GLU A 14 13.27 19.69 0.33
C GLU A 14 12.52 18.91 -0.75
N PHE A 15 11.26 18.53 -0.51
CA PHE A 15 10.45 17.81 -1.49
C PHE A 15 10.24 18.62 -2.76
N ILE A 16 9.91 19.92 -2.64
CA ILE A 16 9.70 20.79 -3.79
C ILE A 16 11.01 20.99 -4.57
N SER A 17 12.12 21.28 -3.88
CA SER A 17 13.41 21.57 -4.53
C SER A 17 14.05 20.34 -5.16
N SER A 18 13.85 19.15 -4.57
CA SER A 18 14.35 17.89 -5.11
C SER A 18 13.40 17.21 -6.11
N ASN A 19 12.24 17.82 -6.38
CA ASN A 19 11.18 17.26 -7.22
C ASN A 19 10.73 15.85 -6.77
N GLY A 20 10.62 15.66 -5.46
CA GLY A 20 10.24 14.38 -4.86
C GLY A 20 11.33 13.32 -4.94
N SER A 21 12.55 13.64 -4.49
CA SER A 21 13.58 12.62 -4.26
C SER A 21 13.13 11.58 -3.24
N GLU A 22 13.67 10.36 -3.30
CA GLU A 22 13.35 9.28 -2.36
C GLU A 22 13.42 9.75 -0.90
N LYS A 23 14.52 10.44 -0.54
CA LYS A 23 14.71 10.92 0.83
C LYS A 23 13.64 11.92 1.26
N SER A 24 13.28 12.84 0.37
CA SER A 24 12.24 13.82 0.66
C SER A 24 10.86 13.18 0.82
N ILE A 25 10.55 12.12 0.06
CA ILE A 25 9.31 11.35 0.19
C ILE A 25 9.27 10.64 1.55
N GLU A 26 10.36 9.96 1.92
CA GLU A 26 10.49 9.30 3.23
C GLU A 26 10.27 10.29 4.38
N ASN A 27 10.91 11.46 4.30
CA ASN A 27 10.78 12.51 5.31
C ASN A 27 9.33 12.98 5.48
N LEU A 28 8.58 13.14 4.38
CA LEU A 28 7.14 13.43 4.45
C LEU A 28 6.33 12.26 5.03
N CYS A 29 6.67 11.02 4.67
CA CYS A 29 6.01 9.83 5.19
C CYS A 29 6.25 9.63 6.69
N ASP A 30 7.42 9.99 7.20
CA ASP A 30 7.70 9.99 8.65
C ASP A 30 6.74 10.91 9.41
N ILE A 31 6.43 12.09 8.85
CA ILE A 31 5.41 12.99 9.42
C ILE A 31 4.02 12.35 9.35
N VAL A 32 3.68 11.68 8.24
CA VAL A 32 2.40 10.97 8.11
C VAL A 32 2.26 9.91 9.19
N TYR A 33 3.28 9.09 9.44
CA TYR A 33 3.25 8.06 10.48
C TYR A 33 3.00 8.68 11.86
N ILE A 34 3.76 9.73 12.21
CA ILE A 34 3.58 10.45 13.48
C ILE A 34 2.15 10.98 13.61
N LEU A 35 1.61 11.61 12.56
CA LEU A 35 0.27 12.22 12.61
C LEU A 35 -0.87 11.20 12.64
N ARG A 36 -0.68 10.01 12.05
CA ARG A 36 -1.69 8.95 12.05
C ARG A 36 -1.88 8.33 13.43
N ASP A 37 -0.84 8.31 14.26
CA ASP A 37 -0.88 7.76 15.62
C ASP A 37 -1.55 8.72 16.62
N ILE A 38 -1.81 9.97 16.23
CA ILE A 38 -2.52 10.94 17.06
C ILE A 38 -4.04 10.69 16.94
N GLU A 39 -4.68 10.26 18.04
CA GLU A 39 -6.12 10.00 18.08
C GLU A 39 -6.97 11.23 17.75
N LYS A 40 -6.62 12.39 18.33
CA LYS A 40 -7.32 13.66 18.16
C LYS A 40 -6.37 14.72 17.66
N ARG A 41 -6.34 14.87 16.33
CA ARG A 41 -5.55 15.91 15.67
C ARG A 41 -6.20 17.28 15.79
N ASN A 42 -5.38 18.30 16.06
CA ASN A 42 -5.80 19.70 15.98
C ASN A 42 -5.84 20.20 14.52
N PHE A 43 -6.19 21.48 14.35
CA PHE A 43 -6.25 22.12 13.04
C PHE A 43 -4.95 22.00 12.24
N GLU A 44 -3.81 22.43 12.81
CA GLU A 44 -2.52 22.45 12.11
C GLU A 44 -2.07 21.03 11.74
N GLU A 45 -2.31 20.05 12.60
CA GLU A 45 -2.00 18.64 12.33
C GLU A 45 -2.83 18.07 11.17
N ASN A 46 -4.14 18.35 11.13
CA ASN A 46 -4.98 17.95 9.99
C ASN A 46 -4.60 18.70 8.71
N TYR A 47 -4.22 19.97 8.81
CA TYR A 47 -3.77 20.76 7.67
C TYR A 47 -2.47 20.23 7.08
N ILE A 48 -1.46 19.96 7.92
CA ILE A 48 -0.19 19.35 7.50
C ILE A 48 -0.45 17.99 6.86
N LEU A 49 -1.24 17.13 7.50
CA LEU A 49 -1.53 15.79 6.98
C LEU A 49 -2.21 15.84 5.61
N ALA A 50 -3.25 16.66 5.45
CA ALA A 50 -3.93 16.83 4.17
C ALA A 50 -3.01 17.38 3.08
N LYS A 51 -2.14 18.34 3.44
CA LYS A 51 -1.17 18.93 2.52
C LYS A 51 -0.14 17.91 2.05
N ILE A 52 0.39 17.08 2.95
CA ILE A 52 1.30 15.98 2.59
C ILE A 52 0.61 14.98 1.67
N TYR A 53 -0.61 14.55 1.97
CA TYR A 53 -1.34 13.63 1.09
C TYR A 53 -1.53 14.20 -0.32
N ASN A 54 -1.86 15.48 -0.46
CA ASN A 54 -1.92 16.15 -1.77
C ASN A 54 -0.55 16.21 -2.49
N MET A 55 0.55 16.37 -1.74
CA MET A 55 1.91 16.34 -2.30
C MET A 55 2.29 14.95 -2.81
N LEU A 56 1.89 13.89 -2.09
CA LEU A 56 2.12 12.50 -2.49
C LEU A 56 1.18 11.99 -3.59
N GLY A 57 0.18 12.79 -3.98
CA GLY A 57 -0.84 12.44 -4.98
C GLY A 57 -2.03 11.65 -4.43
N GLU A 58 -2.12 11.50 -3.10
CA GLU A 58 -3.18 10.81 -2.38
C GLU A 58 -4.39 11.74 -2.12
N ASN A 59 -4.91 12.35 -3.19
CA ASN A 59 -5.91 13.42 -3.13
C ASN A 59 -7.21 13.01 -2.43
N ILE A 60 -7.64 11.75 -2.55
CA ILE A 60 -8.85 11.26 -1.86
C ILE A 60 -8.68 11.32 -0.34
N PHE A 61 -7.50 10.93 0.16
CA PHE A 61 -7.21 10.97 1.59
C PHE A 61 -7.07 12.41 2.08
N ALA A 62 -6.43 13.27 1.28
CA ALA A 62 -6.36 14.71 1.57
C ALA A 62 -7.76 15.32 1.72
N LEU A 63 -8.65 15.11 0.75
CA LEU A 63 -10.03 15.64 0.78
C LEU A 63 -10.82 15.08 1.96
N LYS A 64 -10.72 13.78 2.25
CA LYS A 64 -11.39 13.18 3.42
C LYS A 64 -10.98 13.85 4.73
N ILE A 65 -9.72 14.23 4.88
CA ILE A 65 -9.25 14.95 6.07
C ILE A 65 -9.80 16.37 6.10
N ILE A 66 -9.76 17.07 4.96
CA ILE A 66 -10.28 18.43 4.82
C ILE A 66 -11.77 18.47 5.17
N ASP A 67 -12.58 17.59 4.58
CA ASP A 67 -14.03 17.54 4.78
C ASP A 67 -14.38 17.30 6.25
N ASN A 68 -13.68 16.37 6.92
CA ASN A 68 -13.87 16.13 8.35
C ASN A 68 -13.44 17.32 9.21
N ALA A 69 -12.31 17.95 8.89
CA ALA A 69 -11.80 19.08 9.67
C ALA A 69 -12.68 20.33 9.53
N LEU A 70 -13.30 20.54 8.36
CA LEU A 70 -14.22 21.64 8.08
C LEU A 70 -15.49 21.60 8.95
N LEU A 71 -15.90 20.44 9.48
CA LEU A 71 -17.05 20.33 10.38
C LEU A 71 -16.88 21.11 11.68
N THR A 72 -15.63 21.31 12.11
CA THR A 72 -15.30 21.94 13.40
C THR A 72 -14.43 23.20 13.27
N ALA A 73 -13.97 23.51 12.06
CA ALA A 73 -13.08 24.64 11.78
C ALA A 73 -13.76 26.00 11.97
N LYS A 74 -12.97 27.04 12.28
CA LYS A 74 -13.47 28.42 12.47
C LYS A 74 -12.65 29.45 11.70
N ASP A 75 -13.34 30.49 11.21
CA ASP A 75 -12.73 31.69 10.61
C ASP A 75 -11.64 31.36 9.57
N ILE A 76 -10.39 31.72 9.88
CA ILE A 76 -9.22 31.56 9.00
C ILE A 76 -8.88 30.10 8.70
N GLU A 77 -9.29 29.16 9.56
CA GLU A 77 -9.10 27.72 9.34
C GLU A 77 -9.91 27.23 8.14
N ILE A 78 -11.15 27.73 8.01
CA ILE A 78 -12.04 27.41 6.89
C ILE A 78 -11.42 27.92 5.58
N GLU A 79 -10.89 29.14 5.58
CA GLU A 79 -10.25 29.72 4.40
C GLU A 79 -9.03 28.91 3.96
N LYS A 80 -8.15 28.52 4.90
CA LYS A 80 -6.98 27.68 4.62
C LYS A 80 -7.37 26.33 4.02
N PHE A 81 -8.37 25.66 4.59
CA PHE A 81 -8.82 24.36 4.09
C PHE A 81 -9.50 24.46 2.73
N LYS A 82 -10.37 25.46 2.51
CA LYS A 82 -10.99 25.69 1.20
C LYS A 82 -9.96 26.03 0.13
N ALA A 83 -8.92 26.80 0.46
CA ALA A 83 -7.83 27.08 -0.47
C ALA A 83 -7.07 25.81 -0.88
N LEU A 84 -6.81 24.89 0.07
CA LEU A 84 -6.19 23.60 -0.24
C LEU A 84 -7.14 22.69 -1.05
N GLN A 85 -8.43 22.65 -0.68
CA GLN A 85 -9.46 21.89 -1.39
C GLN A 85 -9.59 22.33 -2.85
N ASN A 86 -9.65 23.64 -3.10
CA ASN A 86 -9.72 24.18 -4.46
C ASN A 86 -8.50 23.78 -5.30
N LYS A 87 -7.28 23.89 -4.73
CA LYS A 87 -6.06 23.43 -5.41
C LYS A 87 -6.08 21.94 -5.77
N ILE A 88 -6.71 21.10 -4.95
CA ILE A 88 -6.86 19.67 -5.24
C ILE A 88 -7.86 19.48 -6.38
N ASN A 89 -9.01 20.17 -6.32
CA ASN A 89 -10.09 20.06 -7.30
C ASN A 89 -9.74 20.62 -8.68
N GLU A 90 -8.80 21.56 -8.78
CA GLU A 90 -8.31 22.12 -10.04
C GLU A 90 -7.42 21.14 -10.84
N ARG A 91 -7.05 19.98 -10.27
CA ARG A 91 -6.22 18.99 -10.95
C ARG A 91 -7.08 18.07 -11.83
N ASP A 92 -6.72 17.96 -13.11
CA ASP A 92 -7.37 17.04 -14.08
C ASP A 92 -7.17 15.56 -13.75
N VAL A 93 -6.16 15.20 -12.94
CA VAL A 93 -5.89 13.80 -12.57
C VAL A 93 -6.30 13.55 -11.12
N TRP A 94 -7.40 12.81 -10.96
CA TRP A 94 -7.92 12.42 -9.66
C TRP A 94 -7.16 11.18 -9.15
N ASN A 95 -6.36 11.37 -8.08
CA ASN A 95 -5.77 10.28 -7.29
C ASN A 95 -4.79 9.35 -8.03
N THR A 96 -3.85 9.90 -8.79
CA THR A 96 -2.61 9.22 -9.12
C THR A 96 -1.72 9.26 -7.88
N LYS A 97 -1.52 8.14 -7.19
CA LYS A 97 -0.45 8.07 -6.19
C LYS A 97 0.88 8.24 -6.93
N ILE A 98 1.44 9.45 -6.89
CA ILE A 98 2.65 9.82 -7.64
C ILE A 98 3.88 9.31 -6.88
N TYR A 99 3.84 9.41 -5.56
CA TYR A 99 4.96 9.08 -4.69
C TYR A 99 4.56 8.03 -3.65
N ARG A 100 5.49 7.12 -3.36
CA ARG A 100 5.29 6.02 -2.41
C ARG A 100 6.54 5.85 -1.57
N ASP A 101 6.34 5.61 -0.27
CA ASP A 101 7.39 5.11 0.62
C ASP A 101 7.73 3.67 0.25
N LEU A 102 8.98 3.43 -0.16
CA LEU A 102 9.46 2.12 -0.60
C LEU A 102 10.37 1.44 0.43
N ARG A 103 10.57 2.02 1.62
CA ARG A 103 11.49 1.46 2.63
C ARG A 103 11.13 0.01 2.99
N GLU A 104 9.86 -0.25 3.28
CA GLU A 104 9.39 -1.61 3.55
C GLU A 104 9.50 -2.53 2.34
N SER A 105 9.25 -2.00 1.14
CA SER A 105 9.35 -2.76 -0.12
C SER A 105 10.76 -3.26 -0.42
N LYS A 106 11.78 -2.52 0.04
CA LYS A 106 13.21 -2.81 -0.17
C LYS A 106 13.78 -3.80 0.83
N LEU A 107 13.09 -4.05 1.95
CA LEU A 107 13.48 -5.08 2.90
C LEU A 107 13.28 -6.45 2.25
N ILE A 108 14.32 -7.29 2.28
CA ILE A 108 14.24 -8.66 1.79
C ILE A 108 13.47 -9.47 2.83
N ASN A 109 12.33 -10.03 2.43
CA ASN A 109 11.49 -10.89 3.25
C ASN A 109 11.74 -12.34 2.87
N GLU A 110 11.94 -13.19 3.87
CA GLU A 110 12.02 -14.64 3.65
C GLU A 110 10.64 -15.18 3.23
N PRO A 111 10.56 -16.03 2.20
CA PRO A 111 9.33 -16.66 1.77
C PRO A 111 8.63 -17.41 2.89
N THR A 112 7.30 -17.37 2.90
CA THR A 112 6.51 -18.02 3.93
C THR A 112 6.56 -19.54 3.77
N LEU A 113 7.01 -20.22 4.83
CA LEU A 113 7.08 -21.68 4.88
C LEU A 113 5.78 -22.21 5.48
N LEU A 114 4.83 -22.56 4.62
CA LEU A 114 3.57 -23.17 5.01
C LEU A 114 3.69 -24.69 5.09
N LYS A 115 2.81 -25.30 5.88
CA LYS A 115 2.59 -26.73 6.01
C LYS A 115 1.16 -27.09 5.66
N LEU A 116 0.89 -28.38 5.44
CA LEU A 116 -0.47 -28.87 5.18
C LEU A 116 -1.46 -28.50 6.29
N GLU A 117 -1.00 -28.56 7.55
CA GLU A 117 -1.80 -28.20 8.74
C GLU A 117 -2.16 -26.71 8.82
N ASP A 118 -1.51 -25.84 8.04
CA ASP A 118 -1.82 -24.42 7.98
C ASP A 118 -3.05 -24.13 7.09
N PHE A 119 -3.59 -25.13 6.37
CA PHE A 119 -4.77 -24.95 5.53
C PHE A 119 -6.03 -25.43 6.25
N ILE A 120 -7.04 -24.56 6.25
CA ILE A 120 -8.39 -24.89 6.71
C ILE A 120 -9.26 -25.04 5.46
N CYS A 121 -9.68 -26.27 5.17
CA CYS A 121 -10.54 -26.60 4.03
C CYS A 121 -12.00 -26.68 4.48
N LEU A 122 -12.87 -25.91 3.85
CA LEU A 122 -14.31 -25.85 4.09
C LEU A 122 -15.03 -26.16 2.79
N LYS A 123 -16.15 -26.88 2.87
CA LYS A 123 -17.04 -27.10 1.73
C LYS A 123 -18.10 -26.00 1.70
N ASP A 124 -18.29 -25.36 0.55
CA ASP A 124 -19.28 -24.32 0.33
C ASP A 124 -20.63 -24.93 -0.14
N ILE A 125 -21.67 -24.10 -0.21
CA ILE A 125 -23.06 -24.47 -0.49
C ILE A 125 -23.24 -24.99 -1.92
N ASP A 126 -22.38 -24.57 -2.85
CA ASP A 126 -22.41 -24.91 -4.28
C ASP A 126 -21.54 -26.13 -4.64
N ASP A 127 -21.21 -26.97 -3.66
CA ASP A 127 -20.30 -28.11 -3.78
C ASP A 127 -18.85 -27.75 -4.14
N THR A 128 -18.48 -26.47 -4.11
CA THR A 128 -17.07 -26.05 -4.19
C THR A 128 -16.39 -26.14 -2.84
N TYR A 129 -15.06 -26.10 -2.86
CA TYR A 129 -14.21 -26.13 -1.68
C TYR A 129 -13.46 -24.82 -1.56
N TYR A 130 -13.56 -24.24 -0.38
CA TYR A 130 -12.88 -23.04 0.05
C TYR A 130 -11.71 -23.42 0.95
N MET A 131 -10.52 -22.96 0.63
CA MET A 131 -9.32 -23.14 1.44
C MET A 131 -8.82 -21.78 1.90
N GLN A 132 -8.55 -21.68 3.20
CA GLN A 132 -7.96 -20.50 3.82
C GLN A 132 -6.71 -20.89 4.58
N ILE A 133 -5.79 -19.94 4.69
CA ILE A 133 -4.63 -20.08 5.57
C ILE A 133 -5.10 -19.84 7.01
N SER A 134 -4.62 -20.65 7.95
CA SER A 134 -4.87 -20.52 9.38
C SER A 134 -4.52 -19.12 9.88
N ASP A 135 -5.36 -18.57 10.76
CA ASP A 135 -5.16 -17.25 11.36
C ASP A 135 -3.89 -17.18 12.26
N GLU A 136 -3.27 -18.33 12.57
CA GLU A 136 -1.94 -18.39 13.21
C GLU A 136 -0.84 -17.81 12.32
N ILE A 137 -0.98 -17.98 11.00
CA ILE A 137 -0.12 -17.35 10.01
C ILE A 137 -0.66 -15.93 9.79
N LYS A 138 0.08 -14.93 10.29
CA LYS A 138 -0.36 -13.53 10.19
C LYS A 138 -0.15 -12.95 8.80
N HIS A 139 0.93 -13.38 8.14
CA HIS A 139 1.34 -12.84 6.86
C HIS A 139 1.87 -13.93 5.93
N ILE A 140 1.61 -13.76 4.63
CA ILE A 140 2.33 -14.45 3.58
C ILE A 140 3.20 -13.48 2.77
N VAL A 141 4.31 -13.96 2.26
CA VAL A 141 5.22 -13.19 1.42
C VAL A 141 4.95 -13.48 -0.06
N ILE A 142 4.48 -12.47 -0.78
CA ILE A 142 4.29 -12.52 -2.25
C ILE A 142 5.02 -11.33 -2.85
N LEU A 143 5.86 -11.56 -3.87
CA LEU A 143 6.63 -10.50 -4.54
C LEU A 143 7.42 -9.61 -3.56
N ASN A 144 8.03 -10.26 -2.56
CA ASN A 144 8.75 -9.61 -1.46
C ASN A 144 7.88 -8.67 -0.58
N LYS A 145 6.54 -8.80 -0.61
CA LYS A 145 5.60 -8.01 0.21
C LYS A 145 4.92 -8.90 1.24
N ASN A 146 4.86 -8.42 2.49
CA ASN A 146 4.06 -9.04 3.54
C ASN A 146 2.58 -8.72 3.33
N LEU A 147 1.81 -9.71 2.91
CA LEU A 147 0.36 -9.65 2.77
C LEU A 147 -0.29 -10.26 3.99
N LYS A 148 -1.43 -9.73 4.43
CA LYS A 148 -2.18 -10.36 5.52
C LYS A 148 -2.73 -11.70 5.05
N ALA A 149 -2.49 -12.75 5.83
CA ALA A 149 -2.94 -14.10 5.51
C ALA A 149 -4.32 -14.45 6.09
N GLN A 150 -4.88 -13.56 6.93
CA GLN A 150 -6.15 -13.75 7.64
C GLN A 150 -7.31 -14.17 6.74
N SER A 151 -8.17 -15.00 7.31
CA SER A 151 -9.46 -15.39 6.73
C SER A 151 -10.35 -14.19 6.39
N GLY A 152 -11.02 -14.24 5.24
CA GLY A 152 -11.92 -13.18 4.76
C GLY A 152 -11.31 -12.25 3.71
N PHE A 153 -11.88 -11.05 3.56
CA PHE A 153 -11.46 -10.08 2.54
C PHE A 153 -10.77 -8.87 3.20
N PRO A 154 -9.59 -8.43 2.71
CA PRO A 154 -8.73 -9.01 1.68
C PRO A 154 -7.76 -10.04 2.30
N GLY A 155 -8.03 -11.33 2.07
CA GLY A 155 -7.24 -12.46 2.56
C GLY A 155 -6.91 -13.44 1.44
N CYS A 156 -6.01 -14.37 1.70
CA CYS A 156 -5.57 -15.35 0.71
C CYS A 156 -6.52 -16.55 0.71
N ASN A 157 -7.49 -16.47 -0.20
CA ASN A 157 -8.53 -17.46 -0.37
C ASN A 157 -8.27 -18.28 -1.64
N PHE A 158 -8.35 -19.60 -1.54
CA PHE A 158 -8.21 -20.50 -2.67
C PHE A 158 -9.51 -21.28 -2.85
N TYR A 159 -9.88 -21.53 -4.10
CA TYR A 159 -11.11 -22.22 -4.45
C TYR A 159 -10.79 -23.42 -5.33
N SER A 160 -11.49 -24.53 -5.10
CA SER A 160 -11.38 -25.75 -5.89
C SER A 160 -12.76 -26.36 -6.11
N GLU A 161 -12.99 -26.88 -7.32
CA GLU A 161 -14.18 -27.69 -7.62
C GLU A 161 -14.07 -29.10 -7.01
N ASN A 162 -12.85 -29.55 -6.69
CA ASN A 162 -12.57 -30.86 -6.12
C ASN A 162 -12.21 -30.75 -4.64
N GLU A 163 -12.51 -31.80 -3.87
CA GLU A 163 -12.08 -31.92 -2.48
C GLU A 163 -10.55 -31.77 -2.40
N PRO A 164 -10.02 -30.82 -1.61
CA PRO A 164 -8.59 -30.62 -1.50
C PRO A 164 -7.89 -31.84 -0.93
N ASP A 165 -7.02 -32.45 -1.73
CA ASP A 165 -6.14 -33.52 -1.29
C ASP A 165 -4.75 -32.98 -0.91
N GLU A 166 -3.92 -33.84 -0.34
CA GLU A 166 -2.55 -33.47 0.05
C GLU A 166 -1.71 -32.96 -1.12
N ILE A 167 -1.97 -33.46 -2.34
CA ILE A 167 -1.22 -33.08 -3.54
C ILE A 167 -1.55 -31.63 -3.93
N LEU A 168 -2.84 -31.26 -3.92
CA LEU A 168 -3.28 -29.90 -4.18
C LEU A 168 -2.69 -28.94 -3.14
N LEU A 169 -2.79 -29.28 -1.86
CA LEU A 169 -2.28 -28.43 -0.77
C LEU A 169 -0.76 -28.28 -0.85
N GLN A 170 -0.03 -29.36 -1.14
CA GLN A 170 1.41 -29.30 -1.34
C GLN A 170 1.78 -28.41 -2.53
N SER A 171 1.03 -28.50 -3.64
CA SER A 171 1.23 -27.63 -4.79
C SER A 171 1.00 -26.15 -4.44
N LEU A 172 -0.03 -25.85 -3.64
CA LEU A 172 -0.29 -24.48 -3.17
C LEU A 172 0.85 -23.95 -2.31
N ILE A 173 1.40 -24.76 -1.40
CA ILE A 173 2.58 -24.40 -0.60
C ILE A 173 3.75 -24.01 -1.51
N GLU A 174 4.06 -24.85 -2.49
CA GLU A 174 5.16 -24.62 -3.43
C GLU A 174 4.93 -23.35 -4.27
N TYR A 175 3.69 -23.10 -4.72
CA TYR A 175 3.35 -21.88 -5.45
C TYR A 175 3.51 -20.62 -4.60
N ILE A 176 3.06 -20.63 -3.33
CA ILE A 176 3.20 -19.49 -2.43
C ILE A 176 4.68 -19.22 -2.14
N GLU A 177 5.47 -20.27 -1.89
CA GLU A 177 6.91 -20.14 -1.69
C GLU A 177 7.60 -19.56 -2.93
N TRP A 178 7.26 -20.06 -4.12
CA TRP A 178 7.77 -19.57 -5.39
C TRP A 178 7.41 -18.10 -5.62
N LEU A 179 6.16 -17.69 -5.36
CA LEU A 179 5.72 -16.29 -5.45
C LEU A 179 6.51 -15.36 -4.52
N GLY A 180 7.00 -15.86 -3.38
CA GLY A 180 7.92 -15.13 -2.52
C GLY A 180 9.30 -14.89 -3.15
N LYS A 181 9.76 -15.79 -4.02
CA LYS A 181 11.10 -15.82 -4.63
C LYS A 181 11.18 -15.35 -6.09
N ILE A 182 10.04 -15.16 -6.76
CA ILE A 182 9.92 -14.99 -8.21
C ILE A 182 10.59 -13.71 -8.80
N LYS A 183 11.24 -12.85 -8.01
CA LYS A 183 11.76 -11.55 -8.46
C LYS A 183 12.50 -11.61 -9.81
N ASN A 184 13.50 -12.49 -9.91
CA ASN A 184 14.34 -12.55 -11.11
C ASN A 184 13.56 -13.10 -12.31
N GLU A 185 12.69 -14.09 -12.10
CA GLU A 185 11.83 -14.66 -13.12
C GLU A 185 10.83 -13.62 -13.63
N LEU A 186 10.18 -12.88 -12.73
CA LEU A 186 9.25 -11.81 -13.08
C LEU A 186 9.94 -10.69 -13.87
N LEU A 187 11.10 -10.22 -13.42
CA LEU A 187 11.87 -9.19 -14.13
C LEU A 187 12.29 -9.67 -15.52
N THR A 188 12.68 -10.94 -15.64
CA THR A 188 13.05 -11.54 -16.93
C THR A 188 11.85 -11.59 -17.85
N PHE A 189 10.75 -12.21 -17.39
CA PHE A 189 9.50 -12.32 -18.12
C PHE A 189 9.00 -10.96 -18.60
N TYR A 190 8.93 -9.98 -17.71
CA TYR A 190 8.45 -8.64 -18.05
C TYR A 190 9.36 -7.98 -19.09
N ASN A 191 10.69 -8.04 -18.91
CA ASN A 191 11.64 -7.43 -19.84
C ASN A 191 11.71 -8.12 -21.21
N THR A 192 11.42 -9.42 -21.31
CA THR A 192 11.41 -10.15 -22.59
C THR A 192 10.06 -10.15 -23.29
N SER A 193 8.96 -9.95 -22.56
CA SER A 193 7.61 -9.99 -23.13
C SER A 193 7.31 -8.76 -24.00
N ASN A 194 6.46 -8.92 -25.02
CA ASN A 194 6.02 -7.83 -25.88
C ASN A 194 4.54 -7.54 -25.63
N PHE A 195 4.22 -6.32 -25.18
CA PHE A 195 2.86 -5.85 -24.94
C PHE A 195 2.82 -4.32 -24.98
N ASP A 196 1.65 -3.76 -25.24
CA ASP A 196 1.46 -2.31 -25.38
C ASP A 196 1.74 -1.56 -24.07
N TYR A 197 2.23 -0.33 -24.19
CA TYR A 197 2.52 0.57 -23.06
C TYR A 197 3.57 0.04 -22.06
N LYS A 198 4.40 -0.92 -22.49
CA LYS A 198 5.48 -1.48 -21.68
C LYS A 198 6.54 -0.44 -21.31
N THR A 199 6.86 -0.36 -20.01
CA THR A 199 8.09 0.29 -19.54
C THR A 199 9.30 -0.58 -19.88
N TYR A 200 10.33 -0.04 -20.52
CA TYR A 200 11.50 -0.81 -20.94
C TYR A 200 12.55 -0.94 -19.83
N ASN A 201 13.24 -2.08 -19.79
CA ASN A 201 14.41 -2.35 -18.94
C ASN A 201 14.15 -2.12 -17.45
N VAL A 202 13.05 -2.68 -16.94
CA VAL A 202 12.69 -2.56 -15.53
C VAL A 202 13.66 -3.38 -14.66
N GLY A 203 13.95 -2.85 -13.47
CA GLY A 203 14.87 -3.46 -12.51
C GLY A 203 14.31 -3.45 -11.08
N GLN A 204 15.21 -3.41 -10.10
CA GLN A 204 14.87 -3.46 -8.68
C GLN A 204 13.87 -2.37 -8.26
N GLU A 205 14.07 -1.12 -8.69
CA GLU A 205 13.17 -0.01 -8.33
C GLU A 205 11.74 -0.23 -8.79
N TRP A 206 11.56 -0.76 -10.00
CA TRP A 206 10.24 -1.11 -10.52
C TRP A 206 9.62 -2.25 -9.71
N PHE A 207 10.39 -3.28 -9.39
CA PHE A 207 9.94 -4.40 -8.56
C PHE A 207 9.54 -3.95 -7.15
N ASP A 208 10.30 -3.05 -6.53
CA ASP A 208 9.99 -2.48 -5.23
C ASP A 208 8.71 -1.65 -5.25
N GLY A 209 8.47 -0.95 -6.37
CA GLY A 209 7.28 -0.17 -6.64
C GLY A 209 6.00 -0.99 -6.88
N LEU A 210 6.11 -2.29 -7.19
CA LEU A 210 4.96 -3.16 -7.42
C LEU A 210 4.02 -3.14 -6.22
N ASN A 211 2.72 -3.11 -6.51
CA ASN A 211 1.68 -3.24 -5.51
C ASN A 211 0.93 -4.54 -5.73
N VAL A 212 0.89 -5.39 -4.72
CA VAL A 212 0.12 -6.63 -4.78
C VAL A 212 -1.25 -6.34 -4.20
N LEU A 213 -2.22 -6.21 -5.10
CA LEU A 213 -3.61 -6.04 -4.74
C LEU A 213 -4.27 -7.42 -4.69
N ILE A 214 -4.70 -7.83 -3.51
CA ILE A 214 -5.66 -8.93 -3.39
C ILE A 214 -7.02 -8.33 -3.75
N TYR A 215 -7.43 -8.52 -5.01
CA TYR A 215 -8.68 -7.98 -5.53
C TYR A 215 -9.90 -8.68 -4.91
N ARG A 216 -11.00 -7.93 -4.92
CA ARG A 216 -12.34 -8.31 -4.45
C ARG A 216 -13.03 -9.23 -5.43
#